data_AF-A0A170ZYD1-F1
#
_entry.id   AF-A0A170ZYD1-F1
#
_cell.length_a   1.000
_cell.length_b   1.000
_cell.length_c   1.000
_cell.angle_alpha   90.00
_cell.angle_beta   90.00
_cell.angle_gamma   90.00
#
_symmetry.space_group_name_H-M   'P 1'
#
loop_
_entity.id
_entity.type
_entity.pdbx_description
1 polymer ?
#
loop_
_entity_poly.entity_id
_entity_poly.type
_entity_poly.pdbx_seq_one_letter_code
_entity_poly.pdbx_strand_id
1 'polypeptide(L)'
;LEYDVAEKIAEVNADVVDWKEDEEALLGYKKIKTNTDHVGYKLLTKRPHIFDPNGERDQDDVMHQYKNPEGSKEERLALFRAAFKCSSRSCEVYELEKGKEVEEIVFTLPDIESVYIGKTFSIDLFMENTVNEKRNVQIAVTLISLFYNGVRGHTIKKVSNTVEIGPKSKKQFKIEVKPEDYIGKLVEFSLLKTYILATV
;
A
#
# COMPACT_ATOMS: atom_id res chain seq x y z
N LEU A 1 -18.18 -19.12 -18.32
CA LEU A 1 -17.99 -19.59 -16.94
C LEU A 1 -18.95 -18.78 -16.10
N GLU A 2 -19.80 -19.44 -15.31
CA GLU A 2 -21.05 -18.82 -14.86
C GLU A 2 -21.01 -18.21 -13.46
N TYR A 3 -20.23 -18.71 -12.51
CA TYR A 3 -20.36 -18.18 -11.15
C TYR A 3 -19.16 -17.32 -10.78
N ASP A 4 -19.43 -16.01 -10.66
CA ASP A 4 -18.65 -14.97 -9.97
C ASP A 4 -17.15 -14.93 -10.30
N VAL A 5 -16.80 -15.37 -11.51
CA VAL A 5 -15.39 -15.46 -11.96
C VAL A 5 -14.69 -14.11 -11.90
N ALA A 6 -15.38 -13.04 -12.28
CA ALA A 6 -14.84 -11.69 -12.25
C ALA A 6 -14.46 -11.26 -10.83
N GLU A 7 -15.33 -11.52 -9.86
CA GLU A 7 -15.12 -11.18 -8.45
C GLU A 7 -13.96 -11.98 -7.87
N LYS A 8 -13.90 -13.29 -8.13
CA LYS A 8 -12.80 -14.15 -7.66
C LYS A 8 -11.46 -13.76 -8.26
N ILE A 9 -11.42 -13.32 -9.52
CA ILE A 9 -10.19 -12.78 -10.12
C ILE A 9 -9.79 -11.46 -9.44
N ALA A 10 -10.74 -10.58 -9.15
CA ALA A 10 -10.46 -9.30 -8.49
C ALA A 10 -9.91 -9.48 -7.07
N GLU A 11 -10.42 -10.46 -6.30
CA GLU A 11 -9.92 -10.77 -4.95
C GLU A 11 -8.42 -11.13 -4.91
N VAL A 12 -7.87 -11.66 -6.01
CA VAL A 12 -6.48 -12.15 -6.06
C VAL A 12 -5.53 -11.34 -6.95
N ASN A 13 -6.06 -10.54 -7.88
CA ASN A 13 -5.25 -9.88 -8.92
C ASN A 13 -5.71 -8.44 -9.24
N ALA A 14 -6.48 -7.79 -8.36
CA ALA A 14 -6.84 -6.39 -8.54
C ALA A 14 -5.65 -5.45 -8.32
N ASP A 15 -5.53 -4.44 -9.17
CA ASP A 15 -4.59 -3.34 -8.98
C ASP A 15 -5.11 -2.34 -7.93
N VAL A 16 -4.23 -1.87 -7.06
CA VAL A 16 -4.51 -0.79 -6.11
C VAL A 16 -4.07 0.53 -6.72
N VAL A 17 -5.01 1.44 -6.93
CA VAL A 17 -4.74 2.76 -7.50
C VAL A 17 -4.97 3.84 -6.45
N ASP A 18 -3.94 4.63 -6.18
CA ASP A 18 -4.01 5.81 -5.33
C ASP A 18 -4.45 7.01 -6.16
N TRP A 19 -5.53 7.66 -5.71
CA TRP A 19 -6.12 8.83 -6.37
C TRP A 19 -5.97 10.08 -5.50
N LYS A 20 -5.67 11.21 -6.15
CA LYS A 20 -5.73 12.54 -5.58
C LYS A 20 -6.91 13.27 -6.19
N GLU A 21 -7.70 13.95 -5.39
CA GLU A 21 -8.69 14.89 -5.91
C GLU A 21 -7.95 16.08 -6.55
N ASP A 22 -8.36 16.42 -7.77
CA ASP A 22 -7.75 17.45 -8.59
C ASP A 22 -8.83 18.08 -9.48
N GLU A 23 -9.25 19.29 -9.12
CA GLU A 23 -10.33 20.02 -9.81
C GLU A 23 -9.97 20.35 -11.28
N GLU A 24 -8.68 20.39 -11.62
CA GLU A 24 -8.22 20.65 -12.99
C GLU A 24 -8.22 19.38 -13.86
N ALA A 25 -8.26 18.20 -13.25
CA ALA A 25 -8.26 16.95 -13.98
C ALA A 25 -9.63 16.69 -14.63
N LEU A 26 -9.62 16.11 -15.83
CA LEU A 26 -10.85 15.81 -16.60
C LEU A 26 -11.90 15.01 -15.81
N LEU A 27 -11.45 14.16 -14.88
CA LEU A 27 -12.29 13.31 -14.06
C LEU A 27 -12.49 13.84 -12.62
N GLY A 28 -11.95 15.02 -12.29
CA GLY A 28 -11.87 15.54 -10.92
C GLY A 28 -10.85 14.82 -10.03
N TYR A 29 -10.13 13.84 -10.59
CA TYR A 29 -9.12 13.05 -9.89
C TYR A 29 -7.91 12.82 -10.77
N LYS A 30 -6.74 12.83 -10.14
CA LYS A 30 -5.46 12.48 -10.74
C LYS A 30 -4.92 11.19 -10.11
N LYS A 31 -4.45 10.29 -10.97
CA LYS A 31 -3.80 9.03 -10.59
C LYS A 31 -2.39 9.31 -10.08
N ILE A 32 -2.09 8.93 -8.83
CA ILE A 32 -0.78 9.14 -8.20
C ILE A 32 0.12 7.94 -8.45
N LYS A 33 -0.34 6.77 -7.98
CA LYS A 33 0.42 5.53 -7.98
C LYS A 33 -0.50 4.37 -8.30
N THR A 34 0.05 3.37 -8.97
CA THR A 34 -0.59 2.07 -9.12
C THR A 34 0.35 1.03 -8.57
N ASN A 35 -0.12 0.35 -7.53
CA ASN A 35 0.49 -0.86 -7.03
C ASN A 35 -0.26 -2.04 -7.64
N THR A 36 0.49 -2.97 -8.22
CA THR A 36 -0.07 -4.09 -8.94
C THR A 36 0.21 -5.45 -8.29
N ASP A 37 1.01 -5.48 -7.24
CA ASP A 37 1.51 -6.70 -6.59
C ASP A 37 1.03 -6.82 -5.13
N HIS A 38 0.26 -5.86 -4.63
CA HIS A 38 -0.24 -5.83 -3.26
C HIS A 38 -1.42 -6.78 -3.01
N VAL A 39 -2.29 -7.01 -3.99
CA VAL A 39 -3.48 -7.88 -3.83
C VAL A 39 -3.13 -9.32 -4.18
N GLY A 40 -3.67 -10.27 -3.41
CA GLY A 40 -3.36 -11.69 -3.57
C GLY A 40 -1.89 -12.01 -3.31
N TYR A 41 -1.29 -11.39 -2.30
CA TYR A 41 0.13 -11.59 -1.98
C TYR A 41 0.47 -13.06 -1.67
N LYS A 42 -0.37 -13.72 -0.85
CA LYS A 42 -0.27 -15.14 -0.52
C LYS A 42 -1.67 -15.75 -0.42
N LEU A 43 -1.81 -17.00 -0.84
CA LEU A 43 -3.00 -17.80 -0.64
C LEU A 43 -2.62 -19.11 0.02
N LEU A 44 -2.89 -19.22 1.32
CA LEU A 44 -2.42 -20.34 2.13
C LEU A 44 -3.53 -21.35 2.38
N THR A 45 -3.16 -22.63 2.36
CA THR A 45 -3.99 -23.75 2.82
C THR A 45 -3.20 -24.65 3.76
N LYS A 46 -3.89 -25.48 4.55
CA LYS A 46 -3.24 -26.42 5.45
C LYS A 46 -2.74 -27.63 4.66
N ARG A 47 -1.46 -27.97 4.83
CA ARG A 47 -0.85 -29.18 4.28
C ARG A 47 -1.52 -30.43 4.85
N PRO A 48 -1.86 -31.40 3.98
CA PRO A 48 -2.31 -32.72 4.42
C PRO A 48 -1.24 -33.37 5.29
N HIS A 49 -1.68 -34.06 6.35
CA HIS A 49 -0.84 -34.90 7.23
C HIS A 49 0.27 -34.21 8.03
N ILE A 50 0.44 -32.90 7.92
CA ILE A 50 1.32 -32.11 8.80
C ILE A 50 0.42 -31.39 9.81
N PHE A 51 0.74 -31.47 11.10
CA PHE A 51 0.07 -30.71 12.14
C PHE A 51 1.12 -29.98 12.95
N ASP A 52 1.15 -28.66 12.82
CA ASP A 52 2.12 -27.82 13.50
C ASP A 52 1.38 -26.68 14.22
N PRO A 53 0.77 -26.94 15.39
CA PRO A 53 -0.13 -25.97 16.03
C PRO A 53 0.57 -24.69 16.47
N ASN A 54 1.90 -24.71 16.59
CA ASN A 54 2.71 -23.60 17.10
C ASN A 54 3.69 -23.06 16.04
N GLY A 55 3.62 -23.53 14.80
CA GLY A 55 4.55 -23.17 13.74
C GLY A 55 3.84 -23.01 12.40
N GLU A 56 4.62 -22.74 11.35
CA GLU A 56 4.10 -22.48 10.01
C GLU A 56 4.38 -23.63 9.03
N ARG A 57 4.88 -24.78 9.52
CA ARG A 57 5.29 -25.89 8.63
C ARG A 57 4.11 -26.57 7.93
N ASP A 58 2.91 -26.44 8.50
CA ASP A 58 1.68 -26.94 7.91
C ASP A 58 1.03 -25.94 6.93
N GLN A 59 1.65 -24.79 6.66
CA GLN A 59 1.19 -23.87 5.62
C GLN A 59 1.64 -24.34 4.22
N ASP A 60 0.74 -24.26 3.24
CA ASP A 60 1.01 -24.47 1.82
C ASP A 60 0.54 -23.27 1.00
N ASP A 61 1.43 -22.68 0.21
CA ASP A 61 1.10 -21.57 -0.68
C ASP A 61 0.63 -22.07 -2.04
N VAL A 62 -0.65 -21.83 -2.35
CA VAL A 62 -1.32 -22.26 -3.58
C VAL A 62 -1.61 -21.09 -4.54
N MET A 63 -1.01 -19.91 -4.32
CA MET A 63 -1.25 -18.72 -5.15
C MET A 63 -0.99 -18.96 -6.64
N HIS A 64 0.02 -19.77 -6.96
CA HIS A 64 0.39 -20.16 -8.33
C HIS A 64 -0.73 -20.89 -9.12
N GLN A 65 -1.74 -21.44 -8.43
CA GLN A 65 -2.90 -22.06 -9.06
C GLN A 65 -3.98 -21.04 -9.45
N TYR A 66 -3.95 -19.86 -8.84
CA TYR A 66 -4.96 -18.81 -9.00
C TYR A 66 -4.49 -17.66 -9.89
N LYS A 67 -3.18 -17.34 -9.88
CA LYS A 67 -2.59 -16.34 -10.77
C LYS A 67 -1.22 -16.76 -11.28
N ASN A 68 -0.88 -16.18 -12.44
CA ASN A 68 0.48 -16.26 -12.96
C ASN A 68 1.43 -15.42 -12.08
N PRO A 69 2.75 -15.69 -12.10
CA PRO A 69 3.72 -14.92 -11.33
C PRO A 69 3.62 -13.41 -11.60
N GLU A 70 3.74 -12.63 -10.53
CA GLU A 70 3.72 -11.16 -10.59
C GLU A 70 4.77 -10.63 -11.59
N GLY A 71 4.35 -9.69 -12.43
CA GLY A 71 5.23 -9.09 -13.46
C GLY A 71 5.41 -9.94 -14.72
N SER A 72 4.81 -11.14 -14.80
CA SER A 72 4.77 -11.92 -16.04
C SER A 72 3.83 -11.29 -17.09
N LYS A 73 4.09 -11.55 -18.37
CA LYS A 73 3.20 -11.07 -19.45
C LYS A 73 1.84 -11.77 -19.38
N GLU A 74 1.86 -13.02 -18.95
CA GLU A 74 0.71 -13.89 -18.82
C GLU A 74 -0.25 -13.40 -17.73
N GLU A 75 0.28 -12.90 -16.61
CA GLU A 75 -0.49 -12.23 -15.54
C GLU A 75 -1.25 -11.03 -16.11
N ARG A 76 -0.55 -10.08 -16.75
CA ARG A 76 -1.18 -8.90 -17.36
C ARG A 76 -2.22 -9.22 -18.41
N LEU A 77 -1.93 -10.17 -19.29
CA LEU A 77 -2.89 -10.58 -20.31
C LEU A 77 -4.12 -11.26 -19.71
N ALA A 78 -3.98 -12.00 -18.60
CA ALA A 78 -5.11 -12.58 -17.89
C ALA A 78 -5.98 -11.49 -17.27
N LEU A 79 -5.37 -10.51 -16.58
CA LEU A 79 -6.06 -9.38 -15.97
C LEU A 79 -6.80 -8.52 -17.00
N PHE A 80 -6.14 -8.14 -18.10
CA PHE A 80 -6.78 -7.36 -19.15
C PHE A 80 -7.95 -8.10 -19.79
N ARG A 81 -7.81 -9.40 -20.07
CA ARG A 81 -8.92 -10.21 -20.60
C ARG A 81 -10.12 -10.26 -19.65
N ALA A 82 -9.88 -10.27 -18.34
CA ALA A 82 -10.94 -10.19 -17.34
C ALA A 82 -11.59 -8.79 -17.30
N ALA A 83 -10.77 -7.74 -17.26
CA ALA A 83 -11.23 -6.35 -17.25
C ALA A 83 -12.09 -6.00 -18.48
N PHE A 84 -11.65 -6.36 -19.68
CA PHE A 84 -12.39 -6.15 -20.93
C PHE A 84 -13.76 -6.84 -20.96
N LYS A 85 -13.93 -7.94 -20.22
CA LYS A 85 -15.21 -8.65 -20.11
C LYS A 85 -16.15 -8.04 -19.07
N CYS A 86 -15.62 -7.31 -18.08
CA CYS A 86 -16.41 -6.73 -17.01
C CYS A 86 -17.03 -5.38 -17.39
N SER A 87 -16.22 -4.41 -17.83
CA SER A 87 -16.73 -3.07 -18.18
C SER A 87 -15.78 -2.27 -19.06
N SER A 88 -16.33 -1.35 -19.86
CA SER A 88 -15.54 -0.35 -20.60
C SER A 88 -14.81 0.61 -19.67
N ARG A 89 -15.41 0.95 -18.52
CA ARG A 89 -14.84 1.86 -17.51
C ARG A 89 -13.57 1.30 -16.87
N SER A 90 -13.45 -0.02 -16.73
CA SER A 90 -12.21 -0.64 -16.26
C SER A 90 -11.06 -0.45 -17.24
N CYS A 91 -11.32 -0.40 -18.55
CA CYS A 91 -10.30 -0.17 -19.58
C CYS A 91 -9.74 1.26 -19.50
N GLU A 92 -10.61 2.25 -19.30
CA GLU A 92 -10.22 3.65 -19.16
C GLU A 92 -9.21 3.87 -18.02
N VAL A 93 -9.35 3.15 -16.90
CA VAL A 93 -8.42 3.25 -15.75
C VAL A 93 -7.00 2.74 -16.07
N TYR A 94 -6.90 1.73 -16.94
CA TYR A 94 -5.62 1.20 -17.42
C TYR A 94 -5.02 2.07 -18.54
N GLU A 95 -5.85 2.72 -19.34
CA GLU A 95 -5.44 3.65 -20.40
C GLU A 95 -4.99 5.01 -19.87
N LEU A 96 -5.46 5.42 -18.69
CA LEU A 96 -4.95 6.60 -17.99
C LEU A 96 -3.45 6.44 -17.72
N GLU A 97 -2.66 7.15 -18.54
CA GLU A 97 -1.21 7.16 -18.47
C GLU A 97 -0.76 7.47 -17.04
N LYS A 98 0.30 6.76 -16.60
CA LYS A 98 1.13 7.29 -15.51
C LYS A 98 1.66 8.61 -16.01
N GLY A 99 1.12 9.73 -15.51
CA GLY A 99 1.79 11.01 -15.70
C GLY A 99 3.25 10.79 -15.34
N LYS A 100 4.16 11.07 -16.28
CA LYS A 100 5.61 11.03 -16.05
C LYS A 100 5.93 12.16 -15.08
N GLU A 101 5.61 11.97 -13.81
CA GLU A 101 6.16 12.77 -12.74
C GLU A 101 7.58 12.27 -12.57
N VAL A 102 8.53 13.12 -12.95
CA VAL A 102 9.92 12.95 -12.54
C VAL A 102 9.88 13.02 -11.01
N GLU A 103 10.04 11.89 -10.34
CA GLU A 103 10.16 11.85 -8.89
C GLU A 103 11.46 12.58 -8.51
N GLU A 104 11.37 13.89 -8.32
CA GLU A 104 12.50 14.73 -7.92
C GLU A 104 13.06 14.28 -6.56
N ILE A 105 12.20 13.69 -5.72
CA ILE A 105 12.52 13.18 -4.40
C ILE A 105 12.07 11.74 -4.28
N VAL A 106 13.01 10.87 -3.95
CA VAL A 106 12.76 9.44 -3.71
C VAL A 106 12.44 9.24 -2.24
N PHE A 107 11.34 8.55 -1.96
CA PHE A 107 10.89 8.22 -0.61
C PHE A 107 11.09 6.73 -0.32
N THR A 108 11.72 6.41 0.80
CA THR A 108 11.93 5.04 1.26
C THR A 108 11.39 4.89 2.68
N LEU A 109 10.50 3.92 2.87
CA LEU A 109 10.02 3.51 4.19
C LEU A 109 10.65 2.16 4.52
N PRO A 110 11.40 2.04 5.63
CA PRO A 110 11.88 0.76 6.10
C PRO A 110 10.72 -0.08 6.66
N ASP A 111 10.79 -1.39 6.47
CA ASP A 111 9.83 -2.32 7.07
C ASP A 111 10.01 -2.35 8.59
N ILE A 112 8.88 -2.33 9.30
CA ILE A 112 8.85 -2.47 10.76
C ILE A 112 8.55 -3.94 11.05
N GLU A 113 9.57 -4.71 11.45
CA GLU A 113 9.46 -6.16 11.62
C GLU A 113 8.44 -6.57 12.69
N SER A 114 8.43 -5.90 13.85
CA SER A 114 7.46 -6.16 14.90
C SER A 114 7.34 -4.99 15.87
N VAL A 115 6.11 -4.71 16.30
CA VAL A 115 5.80 -3.72 17.34
C VAL A 115 5.11 -4.43 18.48
N TYR A 116 5.76 -4.46 19.65
CA TYR A 116 5.15 -5.00 20.85
C TYR A 116 4.17 -4.00 21.45
N ILE A 117 2.97 -4.47 21.77
CA ILE A 117 1.95 -3.66 22.45
C ILE A 117 2.52 -3.17 23.80
N GLY A 118 2.33 -1.88 24.08
CA GLY A 118 2.85 -1.22 25.28
C GLY A 118 4.28 -0.72 25.16
N LYS A 119 4.95 -0.90 24.02
CA LYS A 119 6.25 -0.29 23.73
C LYS A 119 6.11 0.91 22.81
N THR A 120 7.02 1.86 22.97
CA THR A 120 7.21 2.95 22.02
C THR A 120 7.83 2.40 20.74
N PHE A 121 7.35 2.85 19.59
CA PHE A 121 7.95 2.54 18.29
C PHE A 121 8.10 3.81 17.45
N SER A 122 8.96 3.77 16.45
CA SER A 122 9.20 4.88 15.54
C SER A 122 8.83 4.53 14.10
N ILE A 123 8.21 5.48 13.42
CA ILE A 123 7.98 5.43 11.98
C ILE A 123 9.05 6.30 11.34
N ASP A 124 9.87 5.69 10.49
CA ASP A 124 10.98 6.35 9.81
C ASP A 124 10.65 6.54 8.33
N LEU A 125 10.87 7.75 7.82
CA LEU A 125 10.74 8.10 6.41
C LEU A 125 12.08 8.66 5.93
N PHE A 126 12.70 7.97 4.98
CA PHE A 126 13.90 8.45 4.31
C PHE A 126 13.52 9.16 3.03
N MET A 127 14.13 10.32 2.80
CA MET A 127 13.91 11.16 1.64
C MET A 127 15.25 11.47 0.99
N GLU A 128 15.33 11.31 -0.33
CA GLU A 128 16.53 11.57 -1.12
C GLU A 128 16.19 12.53 -2.25
N ASN A 129 16.78 13.73 -2.21
CA ASN A 129 16.64 14.69 -3.30
C ASN A 129 17.59 14.32 -4.44
N THR A 130 17.04 14.06 -5.63
CA THR A 130 17.82 13.72 -6.83
C THR A 130 18.25 14.96 -7.62
N VAL A 131 17.64 16.12 -7.34
CA VAL A 131 17.85 17.38 -8.06
C VAL A 131 18.97 18.19 -7.39
N ASN A 132 19.65 19.02 -8.20
CA ASN A 132 20.68 19.96 -7.74
C ASN A 132 20.11 21.26 -7.12
N GLU A 133 18.80 21.30 -6.85
CA GLU A 133 18.12 22.46 -6.25
C GLU A 133 17.61 22.10 -4.87
N LYS A 134 17.46 23.12 -4.00
CA LYS A 134 16.78 22.96 -2.72
C LYS A 134 15.27 22.76 -2.96
N ARG A 135 14.67 21.83 -2.22
CA ARG A 135 13.24 21.54 -2.29
C ARG A 135 12.63 21.54 -0.88
N ASN A 136 11.39 22.02 -0.80
CA ASN A 136 10.62 22.05 0.44
C ASN A 136 9.54 20.98 0.38
N VAL A 137 9.67 19.94 1.19
CA VAL A 137 8.72 18.83 1.19
C VAL A 137 7.72 19.01 2.31
N GLN A 138 6.44 19.15 1.97
CA GLN A 138 5.34 19.07 2.93
C GLN A 138 4.97 17.61 3.13
N ILE A 139 5.08 17.13 4.38
CA ILE A 139 4.80 15.75 4.76
C ILE A 139 3.61 15.74 5.69
N ALA A 140 2.62 14.91 5.40
CA ALA A 140 1.48 14.62 6.26
C ALA A 140 1.44 13.11 6.55
N VAL A 141 1.61 12.74 7.82
CA VAL A 141 1.53 11.36 8.29
C VAL A 141 0.30 11.19 9.16
N THR A 142 -0.49 10.16 8.86
CA THR A 142 -1.65 9.76 9.65
C THR A 142 -1.54 8.29 10.03
N LEU A 143 -1.47 8.01 11.33
CA LEU A 143 -1.52 6.67 11.90
C LEU A 143 -2.93 6.39 12.41
N ILE A 144 -3.52 5.30 11.92
CA ILE A 144 -4.86 4.86 12.33
C ILE A 144 -4.82 3.41 12.82
N SER A 145 -5.73 3.06 13.72
CA SER A 145 -6.08 1.66 13.95
C SER A 145 -7.02 1.17 12.84
N LEU A 146 -6.91 -0.12 12.51
CA LEU A 146 -7.59 -0.74 11.39
C LEU A 146 -8.24 -2.04 11.85
N PHE A 147 -9.47 -2.31 11.41
CA PHE A 147 -10.04 -3.64 11.52
C PHE A 147 -9.46 -4.55 10.43
N TYR A 148 -9.51 -5.87 10.63
CA TYR A 148 -8.97 -6.84 9.67
C TYR A 148 -9.58 -6.72 8.26
N ASN A 149 -10.81 -6.23 8.16
CA ASN A 149 -11.51 -6.00 6.91
C ASN A 149 -11.15 -4.66 6.21
N GLY A 150 -10.21 -3.89 6.76
CA GLY A 150 -9.78 -2.60 6.22
C GLY A 150 -10.61 -1.40 6.66
N VAL A 151 -11.66 -1.60 7.47
CA VAL A 151 -12.43 -0.48 8.03
C VAL A 151 -11.54 0.32 8.99
N ARG A 152 -11.61 1.65 8.87
CA ARG A 152 -10.85 2.57 9.71
C ARG A 152 -11.44 2.57 11.12
N GLY A 153 -10.59 2.33 12.12
CA GLY A 153 -10.90 2.53 13.53
C GLY A 153 -10.63 3.98 13.95
N HIS A 154 -9.80 4.15 14.96
CA HIS A 154 -9.47 5.44 15.55
C HIS A 154 -8.18 6.03 14.97
N THR A 155 -8.17 7.36 14.81
CA THR A 155 -6.93 8.10 14.50
C THR A 155 -6.04 8.18 15.75
N ILE A 156 -4.89 7.53 15.67
CA ILE A 156 -3.92 7.49 16.76
C ILE A 156 -3.12 8.78 16.78
N LYS A 157 -2.49 9.11 15.65
CA LYS A 157 -1.60 10.26 15.53
C LYS A 157 -1.69 10.87 14.14
N LYS A 158 -1.69 12.20 14.08
CA LYS A 158 -1.61 12.96 12.84
C LYS A 158 -0.50 14.00 12.99
N VAL A 159 0.45 13.99 12.07
CA VAL A 159 1.60 14.90 12.07
C VAL A 159 1.70 15.52 10.69
N SER A 160 1.82 16.84 10.64
CA SER A 160 2.15 17.56 9.42
C SER A 160 3.39 18.39 9.67
N ASN A 161 4.37 18.33 8.77
CA ASN A 161 5.59 19.09 8.88
C ASN A 161 6.17 19.42 7.51
N THR A 162 6.85 20.56 7.41
CA THR A 162 7.56 20.98 6.20
C THR A 162 9.05 20.80 6.41
N VAL A 163 9.68 20.03 5.54
CA VAL A 163 11.09 19.67 5.63
C VAL A 163 11.85 20.21 4.42
N GLU A 164 12.79 21.12 4.67
CA GLU A 164 13.73 21.56 3.63
C GLU A 164 14.81 20.48 3.42
N ILE A 165 15.04 20.10 2.16
CA ILE A 165 16.07 19.14 1.74
C ILE A 165 17.03 19.86 0.78
N GLY A 166 18.33 19.80 1.10
CA GLY A 166 19.37 20.38 0.27
C GLY A 166 19.57 19.62 -1.05
N PRO A 167 20.33 20.19 -1.99
CA PRO A 167 20.61 19.55 -3.28
C PRO A 167 21.38 18.24 -3.09
N LYS A 168 20.95 17.17 -3.79
CA LYS A 168 21.59 15.84 -3.70
C LYS A 168 21.79 15.30 -2.28
N SER A 169 20.93 15.70 -1.34
CA SER A 169 21.04 15.33 0.06
C SER A 169 19.96 14.34 0.48
N LYS A 170 20.27 13.53 1.50
CA LYS A 170 19.34 12.61 2.13
C LYS A 170 18.92 13.15 3.49
N LYS A 171 17.65 12.99 3.85
CA LYS A 171 17.11 13.42 5.13
C LYS A 171 16.17 12.37 5.68
N GLN A 172 16.19 12.18 7.00
CA GLN A 172 15.30 11.28 7.71
C GLN A 172 14.26 12.09 8.48
N PHE A 173 13.00 11.70 8.36
CA PHE A 173 11.90 12.18 9.16
C PHE A 173 11.41 11.05 10.05
N LYS A 174 11.52 11.23 11.36
CA LYS A 174 11.18 10.22 12.37
C LYS A 174 9.98 10.69 13.19
N ILE A 175 8.99 9.82 13.34
CA ILE A 175 7.85 10.03 14.24
C ILE A 175 7.88 8.97 15.34
N GLU A 176 8.03 9.41 16.58
CA GLU A 176 7.91 8.54 17.75
C GLU A 176 6.43 8.41 18.17
N VAL A 177 5.97 7.18 18.39
CA VAL A 177 4.60 6.85 18.83
C VAL A 177 4.69 6.18 20.20
N LYS A 178 4.16 6.84 21.23
CA LYS A 178 4.23 6.36 22.61
C LYS A 178 3.03 5.46 22.94
N PRO A 179 3.16 4.55 23.94
CA PRO A 179 2.06 3.67 24.37
C PRO A 179 0.77 4.43 24.71
N GLU A 180 0.92 5.59 25.34
CA GLU A 180 -0.17 6.49 25.70
C GLU A 180 -0.98 6.97 24.49
N ASP A 181 -0.36 7.09 23.31
CA ASP A 181 -1.00 7.59 22.10
C ASP A 181 -1.98 6.55 21.51
N TYR A 182 -1.67 5.25 21.64
CA TYR A 182 -2.33 4.19 20.89
C TYR A 182 -3.08 3.15 21.71
N ILE A 183 -2.67 2.84 22.96
CA ILE A 183 -3.26 1.73 23.74
C ILE A 183 -4.78 1.85 23.84
N GLY A 184 -5.30 3.05 24.13
CA GLY A 184 -6.74 3.29 24.27
C GLY A 184 -7.50 3.38 22.93
N LYS A 185 -6.80 3.23 21.80
CA LYS A 185 -7.35 3.40 20.43
C LYS A 185 -7.17 2.16 19.56
N LEU A 186 -6.56 1.10 20.11
CA LEU A 186 -6.45 -0.18 19.43
C LEU A 186 -7.83 -0.81 19.28
N VAL A 187 -8.03 -1.47 18.14
CA VAL A 187 -9.22 -2.26 17.83
C VAL A 187 -8.85 -3.75 17.79
N GLU A 188 -9.79 -4.60 17.39
CA GLU A 188 -9.57 -6.04 17.24
C GLU A 188 -8.29 -6.34 16.41
N PHE A 189 -7.53 -7.35 16.83
CA PHE A 189 -6.25 -7.75 16.23
C PHE A 189 -5.13 -6.69 16.29
N SER A 190 -5.36 -5.52 16.88
CA SER A 190 -4.34 -4.46 17.08
C SER A 190 -3.62 -4.04 15.79
N LEU A 191 -4.30 -4.09 14.64
CA LEU A 191 -3.72 -3.69 13.37
C LEU A 191 -3.61 -2.17 13.26
N LEU A 192 -2.48 -1.71 12.74
CA LEU A 192 -2.16 -0.30 12.54
C LEU A 192 -1.85 -0.06 11.07
N LYS A 193 -2.33 1.06 10.54
CA LYS A 193 -2.00 1.50 9.18
C LYS A 193 -1.52 2.95 9.21
N THR A 194 -0.38 3.17 8.58
CA THR A 194 0.21 4.50 8.41
C THR A 194 -0.02 4.97 6.98
N TYR A 195 -0.57 6.16 6.83
CA TYR A 195 -0.65 6.88 5.55
C TYR A 195 0.36 8.01 5.58
N ILE A 196 1.23 8.08 4.57
CA ILE A 196 2.20 9.15 4.39
C ILE A 196 1.92 9.79 3.04
N LEU A 197 1.61 11.09 3.07
CA LEU A 197 1.49 11.92 1.88
C LEU A 197 2.63 12.93 1.91
N ALA A 198 3.36 13.03 0.80
CA ALA A 198 4.41 14.01 0.62
C ALA A 198 4.14 14.82 -0.64
N THR A 199 4.38 16.13 -0.58
CA THR A 199 4.22 17.04 -1.71
C THR A 199 5.40 18.00 -1.71
N VAL A 200 5.96 18.25 -2.89
CA VAL A 200 7.12 19.13 -3.12
C VAL A 200 6.65 20.47 -3.68
#